data_AF-A0AAV0B7G7-F1
#
_entry.id   AF-A0AAV0B7G7-F1
#
_cell.length_a   1.000
_cell.length_b   1.000
_cell.length_c   1.000
_cell.angle_alpha   90.00
_cell.angle_beta   90.00
_cell.angle_gamma   90.00
#
_symmetry.space_group_name_H-M   'P 1'
#
loop_
_entity.id
_entity.type
_entity.pdbx_description
1 polymer ?
#
loop_
_entity_poly.entity_id
_entity_poly.type
_entity_poly.pdbx_seq_one_letter_code
_entity_poly.pdbx_strand_id
1 'polypeptide(L)'
;MYSTDKDKGLAVDLDCVLPFAPFPENGCEIDGLDDCSELKRRVMLSNQMRPMGEVKKKKWFSELWGENLCLAGAVTGWTRGTSLMSGNNLIAEQVESHGLKKFSAKEMAFNILGLMHPLLFDVGQSVEANVIHQMVKVSPPVNFTLPMLKLRESFDNFMIDALCQMIDLDKVIVIAGCTELEPFGSLRTQWQMEAKGEFSIKGLLELGSITGLIKFVDRKMKNGKQYVEQVDAKTEDPVYHYQVKPKDKAQILAHTGVWLIEPEMLSLP
;
A
#
# COMPACT_ATOMS: atom_id res chain seq x y z
N MET A 1 29.27 -0.90 4.57
CA MET A 1 28.77 0.10 5.55
C MET A 1 29.92 0.85 6.21
N TYR A 2 30.84 0.18 6.91
CA TYR A 2 32.02 0.80 7.57
C TYR A 2 33.30 0.90 6.73
N SER A 3 33.19 1.02 5.40
CA SER A 3 34.39 1.17 4.54
C SER A 3 34.91 2.60 4.65
N THR A 4 36.22 2.79 4.80
CA THR A 4 36.87 4.12 4.74
C THR A 4 36.99 4.64 3.31
N ASP A 5 36.82 3.77 2.32
CA ASP A 5 36.81 4.07 0.88
C ASP A 5 35.37 4.37 0.44
N LYS A 6 35.10 5.65 0.08
CA LYS A 6 33.76 6.16 -0.28
C LYS A 6 33.21 5.58 -1.58
N ASP A 7 34.08 5.08 -2.46
CA ASP A 7 33.66 4.47 -3.73
C ASP A 7 33.27 2.99 -3.57
N LYS A 8 33.62 2.38 -2.42
CA LYS A 8 33.37 0.96 -2.12
C LYS A 8 32.39 0.73 -0.97
N GLY A 9 31.87 1.78 -0.37
CA GLY A 9 30.86 1.66 0.68
C GLY A 9 30.37 2.99 1.23
N LEU A 10 29.30 2.91 2.02
CA LEU A 10 28.60 4.09 2.53
C LEU A 10 29.38 4.89 3.59
N ALA A 11 30.45 4.33 4.18
CA ALA A 11 31.23 4.94 5.26
C ALA A 11 30.39 5.47 6.44
N VAL A 12 29.29 4.80 6.79
CA VAL A 12 28.35 5.22 7.85
C VAL A 12 28.60 4.42 9.12
N ASP A 13 28.58 5.12 10.26
CA ASP A 13 28.52 4.56 11.60
C ASP A 13 27.04 4.41 12.03
N LEU A 14 26.62 3.21 12.47
CA LEU A 14 25.21 2.94 12.79
C LEU A 14 24.85 3.33 14.23
N ASP A 15 23.83 4.14 14.42
CA ASP A 15 23.30 4.49 15.75
C ASP A 15 22.23 3.51 16.26
N CYS A 16 21.43 2.93 15.35
CA CYS A 16 20.33 2.04 15.70
C CYS A 16 20.18 0.92 14.66
N VAL A 17 19.79 -0.27 15.13
CA VAL A 17 19.44 -1.42 14.30
C VAL A 17 18.04 -1.89 14.69
N LEU A 18 17.10 -1.90 13.74
CA LEU A 18 15.74 -2.41 13.91
C LEU A 18 15.57 -3.70 13.08
N PRO A 19 15.87 -4.88 13.65
CA PRO A 19 15.90 -6.13 12.89
C PRO A 19 14.50 -6.74 12.70
N PHE A 20 13.55 -6.00 12.10
CA PHE A 20 12.24 -6.56 11.77
C PHE A 20 12.30 -7.35 10.45
N ALA A 21 12.47 -8.66 10.55
CA ALA A 21 12.35 -9.60 9.44
C ALA A 21 11.36 -10.72 9.78
N PRO A 22 10.05 -10.41 9.91
CA PRO A 22 9.08 -11.39 10.35
C PRO A 22 8.80 -12.42 9.25
N PHE A 23 8.62 -13.68 9.66
CA PHE A 23 8.20 -14.75 8.78
C PHE A 23 6.97 -15.46 9.39
N PRO A 24 5.82 -15.54 8.68
CA PRO A 24 4.62 -16.18 9.22
C PRO A 24 4.77 -17.71 9.36
N GLU A 25 4.27 -18.24 10.46
CA GLU A 25 4.12 -19.69 10.68
C GLU A 25 2.82 -19.95 11.43
N ASN A 26 1.82 -20.46 10.70
CA ASN A 26 0.49 -20.73 11.23
C ASN A 26 0.21 -22.24 11.18
N GLY A 27 -0.40 -22.78 12.23
CA GLY A 27 -0.84 -24.18 12.27
C GLY A 27 0.28 -25.21 12.39
N CYS A 28 1.50 -24.80 12.76
CA CYS A 28 2.61 -25.71 13.04
C CYS A 28 2.68 -25.98 14.56
N GLU A 29 2.35 -27.20 14.95
CA GLU A 29 2.54 -27.69 16.31
C GLU A 29 3.93 -28.33 16.45
N ILE A 30 4.31 -28.72 17.67
CA ILE A 30 5.66 -29.24 17.96
C ILE A 30 6.02 -30.49 17.13
N ASP A 31 5.02 -31.31 16.80
CA ASP A 31 5.19 -32.53 16.00
C ASP A 31 5.31 -32.25 14.50
N GLY A 32 5.01 -31.02 14.06
CA GLY A 32 4.98 -30.58 12.66
C GLY A 32 6.19 -29.77 12.22
N LEU A 33 7.28 -29.76 12.99
CA LEU A 33 8.48 -28.98 12.67
C LEU A 33 9.19 -29.53 11.42
N ASP A 34 9.36 -28.66 10.44
CA ASP A 34 10.01 -28.97 9.17
C ASP A 34 11.22 -28.07 8.88
N ASP A 35 11.85 -28.28 7.73
CA ASP A 35 12.99 -27.48 7.28
C ASP A 35 12.62 -25.98 7.14
N CYS A 36 11.35 -25.69 6.84
CA CYS A 36 10.85 -24.32 6.74
C CYS A 36 10.80 -23.66 8.13
N SER A 37 10.32 -24.35 9.16
CA SER A 37 10.38 -23.89 10.55
C SER A 37 11.82 -23.63 11.01
N GLU A 38 12.78 -24.46 10.61
CA GLU A 38 14.19 -24.23 10.92
C GLU A 38 14.72 -22.95 10.24
N LEU A 39 14.42 -22.76 8.95
CA LEU A 39 14.79 -21.55 8.22
C LEU A 39 14.20 -20.29 8.85
N LYS A 40 12.93 -20.32 9.27
CA LYS A 40 12.26 -19.20 9.93
C LYS A 40 12.96 -18.83 11.23
N ARG A 41 13.28 -19.82 12.08
CA ARG A 41 14.05 -19.58 13.31
C ARG A 41 15.43 -19.01 13.03
N ARG A 42 16.11 -19.48 11.98
CA ARG A 42 17.40 -18.91 11.55
C ARG A 42 17.25 -17.44 11.17
N VAL A 43 16.21 -17.06 10.43
CA VAL A 43 15.97 -15.65 10.04
C VAL A 43 15.58 -14.79 11.25
N MET A 44 14.69 -15.28 12.11
CA MET A 44 14.07 -14.49 13.20
C MET A 44 14.89 -14.46 14.49
N LEU A 45 15.92 -15.30 14.64
CA LEU A 45 16.77 -15.33 15.83
C LEU A 45 18.26 -15.28 15.48
N SER A 46 18.79 -16.36 14.92
CA SER A 46 20.24 -16.51 14.70
C SER A 46 20.81 -15.44 13.77
N ASN A 47 20.11 -15.13 12.68
CA ASN A 47 20.49 -14.11 11.72
C ASN A 47 20.13 -12.68 12.17
N GLN A 48 19.40 -12.50 13.27
CA GLN A 48 19.27 -11.18 13.89
C GLN A 48 20.48 -10.88 14.79
N MET A 49 21.02 -11.90 15.46
CA MET A 49 22.22 -11.77 16.31
C MET A 49 23.50 -11.58 15.50
N ARG A 50 23.61 -12.21 14.32
CA ARG A 50 24.83 -12.14 13.48
C ARG A 50 25.18 -10.71 13.02
N PRO A 51 24.26 -9.91 12.44
CA PRO A 51 24.53 -8.52 12.09
C PRO A 51 24.95 -7.66 13.28
N MET A 52 24.36 -7.86 14.46
CA MET A 52 24.77 -7.15 15.69
C MET A 52 26.24 -7.45 16.02
N GLY A 53 26.66 -8.72 15.90
CA GLY A 53 28.07 -9.12 16.07
C GLY A 53 29.00 -8.51 15.02
N GLU A 54 28.60 -8.43 13.76
CA GLU A 54 29.40 -7.82 12.70
C GLU A 54 29.53 -6.30 12.86
N VAL A 55 28.46 -5.61 13.26
CA VAL A 55 28.48 -4.18 13.62
C VAL A 55 29.44 -3.97 14.79
N LYS A 56 29.34 -4.79 15.84
CA LYS A 56 30.24 -4.74 16.98
C LYS A 56 31.70 -4.93 16.57
N LYS A 57 32.02 -5.92 15.74
CA LYS A 57 33.40 -6.19 15.28
C LYS A 57 34.00 -5.02 14.48
N LYS A 58 33.17 -4.34 13.69
CA LYS A 58 33.60 -3.19 12.88
C LYS A 58 33.80 -1.94 13.70
N LYS A 59 33.02 -1.74 14.75
CA LYS A 59 33.20 -0.61 15.66
C LYS A 59 34.31 -0.85 16.71
N TRP A 60 34.48 -2.08 17.24
CA TRP A 60 35.43 -2.36 18.34
C TRP A 60 36.03 -3.79 18.38
N PHE A 61 37.26 -3.88 18.88
CA PHE A 61 38.12 -5.08 18.81
C PHE A 61 38.02 -6.06 20.00
N SER A 62 37.44 -5.71 21.17
CA SER A 62 37.46 -6.55 22.39
C SER A 62 36.10 -7.12 22.82
N GLU A 63 36.07 -8.22 23.56
CA GLU A 63 34.94 -9.15 23.73
C GLU A 63 33.79 -8.69 24.66
N LEU A 64 33.78 -7.44 25.14
CA LEU A 64 32.76 -6.94 26.08
C LEU A 64 31.67 -6.15 25.34
N TRP A 65 30.43 -6.61 25.46
CA TRP A 65 29.25 -6.07 24.75
C TRP A 65 28.50 -4.99 25.55
N GLY A 66 28.59 -5.01 26.88
CA GLY A 66 27.71 -4.26 27.78
C GLY A 66 27.83 -2.73 27.73
N GLU A 67 29.00 -2.20 27.40
CA GLU A 67 29.21 -0.73 27.30
C GLU A 67 28.92 -0.18 25.90
N ASN A 68 28.72 -1.08 24.92
CA ASN A 68 28.83 -0.77 23.49
C ASN A 68 27.55 -1.06 22.70
N LEU A 69 26.60 -1.80 23.28
CA LEU A 69 25.34 -2.16 22.65
C LEU A 69 24.21 -2.12 23.68
N CYS A 70 23.23 -1.24 23.45
CA CYS A 70 22.01 -1.18 24.23
C CYS A 70 20.93 -2.02 23.53
N LEU A 71 20.32 -2.97 24.25
CA LEU A 71 19.22 -3.78 23.73
C LEU A 71 17.88 -3.26 24.26
N ALA A 72 17.11 -2.61 23.40
CA ALA A 72 15.73 -2.22 23.72
C ALA A 72 14.76 -3.30 23.24
N GLY A 73 14.24 -4.09 24.19
CA GLY A 73 13.22 -5.11 23.91
C GLY A 73 11.84 -4.48 23.74
N ALA A 74 11.34 -4.38 22.52
CA ALA A 74 9.96 -3.96 22.25
C ALA A 74 9.01 -5.17 22.27
N VAL A 75 8.23 -5.34 23.35
CA VAL A 75 7.13 -6.32 23.37
C VAL A 75 5.96 -5.72 22.59
N THR A 76 5.82 -6.13 21.34
CA THR A 76 4.77 -5.61 20.45
C THR A 76 3.41 -6.23 20.81
N GLY A 77 2.47 -5.39 21.22
CA GLY A 77 1.09 -5.79 21.43
C GLY A 77 0.34 -6.06 20.12
N TRP A 78 -0.94 -6.39 20.25
CA TRP A 78 -1.81 -6.71 19.10
C TRP A 78 -1.87 -5.53 18.12
N THR A 79 -1.23 -5.70 16.96
CA THR A 79 -1.11 -4.66 15.93
C THR A 79 -1.95 -5.02 14.71
N ARG A 80 -3.02 -4.25 14.50
CA ARG A 80 -3.93 -4.36 13.35
C ARG A 80 -3.26 -3.86 12.07
N GLY A 81 -3.65 -4.47 10.96
CA GLY A 81 -3.17 -4.06 9.62
C GLY A 81 -1.79 -4.61 9.24
N THR A 82 -1.18 -5.44 10.08
CA THR A 82 -0.06 -6.30 9.65
C THR A 82 -0.65 -7.49 8.88
N SER A 83 0.01 -7.90 7.79
CA SER A 83 -0.41 -9.10 7.03
C SER A 83 -0.49 -10.34 7.95
N LEU A 84 0.40 -10.41 8.95
CA LEU A 84 0.52 -11.49 9.93
C LEU A 84 -0.72 -11.68 10.82
N MET A 85 -1.33 -10.59 11.29
CA MET A 85 -2.48 -10.66 12.22
C MET A 85 -3.82 -10.30 11.56
N SER A 86 -3.85 -10.18 10.24
CA SER A 86 -5.04 -9.75 9.48
C SER A 86 -6.26 -10.66 9.70
N GLY A 87 -6.05 -11.96 9.85
CA GLY A 87 -7.11 -12.94 10.14
C GLY A 87 -7.83 -12.73 11.48
N ASN A 88 -7.15 -12.12 12.46
CA ASN A 88 -7.71 -11.90 13.80
C ASN A 88 -8.47 -10.57 13.90
N ASN A 89 -8.61 -9.82 12.80
CA ASN A 89 -9.31 -8.54 12.81
C ASN A 89 -10.80 -8.66 13.20
N LEU A 90 -11.44 -9.80 12.94
CA LEU A 90 -12.86 -10.03 13.27
C LEU A 90 -13.12 -10.06 14.78
N ILE A 91 -12.28 -10.78 15.52
CA ILE A 91 -12.33 -10.80 16.98
C ILE A 91 -11.67 -9.55 17.58
N ALA A 92 -11.24 -8.60 16.74
CA ALA A 92 -10.45 -7.51 17.24
C ALA A 92 -11.26 -6.61 18.18
N GLU A 93 -12.47 -6.28 17.76
CA GLU A 93 -13.43 -5.41 18.45
C GLU A 93 -13.98 -6.03 19.74
N GLN A 94 -14.30 -7.32 19.73
CA GLN A 94 -14.78 -8.03 20.92
C GLN A 94 -13.74 -8.10 22.03
N VAL A 95 -12.45 -8.19 21.67
CA VAL A 95 -11.37 -8.16 22.66
C VAL A 95 -11.21 -6.75 23.25
N GLU A 96 -11.49 -5.69 22.49
CA GLU A 96 -11.46 -4.32 23.00
C GLU A 96 -12.62 -4.03 23.97
N SER A 97 -13.80 -4.64 23.77
CA SER A 97 -14.92 -4.50 24.72
C SER A 97 -14.62 -5.10 26.10
N HIS A 98 -13.64 -6.01 26.20
CA HIS A 98 -13.15 -6.57 27.46
C HIS A 98 -12.03 -5.73 28.10
N GLY A 99 -11.80 -4.50 27.61
CA GLY A 99 -10.82 -3.56 28.16
C GLY A 99 -9.39 -3.76 27.66
N LEU A 100 -9.16 -4.66 26.70
CA LEU A 100 -7.85 -4.83 26.06
C LEU A 100 -7.67 -3.81 24.92
N LYS A 101 -6.41 -3.53 24.59
CA LYS A 101 -6.08 -2.43 23.69
C LYS A 101 -5.25 -2.88 22.52
N LYS A 102 -5.58 -2.35 21.35
CA LYS A 102 -4.92 -2.69 20.10
C LYS A 102 -4.35 -1.43 19.49
N PHE A 103 -3.40 -1.65 18.60
CA PHE A 103 -2.70 -0.59 17.92
C PHE A 103 -2.88 -0.76 16.42
N SER A 104 -2.97 0.35 15.71
CA SER A 104 -2.69 0.39 14.27
C SER A 104 -1.17 0.26 14.04
N ALA A 105 -0.78 -0.09 12.81
CA ALA A 105 0.62 -0.09 12.40
C ALA A 105 1.30 1.27 12.63
N LYS A 106 0.57 2.39 12.46
CA LYS A 106 1.10 3.74 12.70
C LYS A 106 1.34 4.02 14.19
N GLU A 107 0.39 3.62 15.05
CA GLU A 107 0.55 3.77 16.50
C GLU A 107 1.68 2.89 17.02
N MET A 108 1.79 1.65 16.55
CA MET A 108 2.91 0.77 16.94
C MET A 108 4.26 1.32 16.46
N ALA A 109 4.32 1.86 15.23
CA ALA A 109 5.52 2.54 14.74
C ALA A 109 5.88 3.76 15.59
N PHE A 110 4.90 4.57 15.99
CA PHE A 110 5.11 5.69 16.91
C PHE A 110 5.67 5.22 18.26
N ASN A 111 5.13 4.14 18.83
CA ASN A 111 5.61 3.59 20.10
C ASN A 111 7.04 3.05 19.98
N ILE A 112 7.38 2.37 18.89
CA ILE A 112 8.73 1.86 18.64
C ILE A 112 9.71 3.03 18.43
N LEU A 113 9.31 4.07 17.69
CA LEU A 113 10.12 5.26 17.50
C LEU A 113 10.36 6.00 18.83
N GLY A 114 9.39 5.95 19.75
CA GLY A 114 9.55 6.43 21.11
C GLY A 114 10.79 5.85 21.80
N LEU A 115 11.11 4.57 21.59
CA LEU A 115 12.30 3.91 22.16
C LEU A 115 13.63 4.50 21.65
N MET A 116 13.61 5.26 20.55
CA MET A 116 14.77 5.94 20.00
C MET A 116 14.90 7.38 20.51
N HIS A 117 13.94 7.87 21.29
CA HIS A 117 13.99 9.21 21.86
C HIS A 117 15.16 9.32 22.86
N PRO A 118 15.94 10.41 22.91
CA PRO A 118 17.11 10.53 23.78
C PRO A 118 16.85 10.18 25.26
N LEU A 119 15.70 10.60 25.79
CA LEU A 119 15.28 10.24 27.16
C LEU A 119 15.11 8.72 27.37
N LEU A 120 14.57 8.02 26.36
CA LEU A 120 14.39 6.56 26.39
C LEU A 120 15.66 5.81 26.00
N PHE A 121 16.62 6.46 25.34
CA PHE A 121 17.95 5.94 25.11
C PHE A 121 18.77 5.96 26.42
N ASP A 122 18.68 7.05 27.19
CA ASP A 122 19.26 7.17 28.53
C ASP A 122 18.57 6.21 29.54
N VAL A 123 17.26 5.99 29.38
CA VAL A 123 16.47 4.97 30.12
C VAL A 123 16.63 3.55 29.52
N GLY A 124 17.08 3.41 28.28
CA GLY A 124 17.51 2.13 27.71
C GLY A 124 18.79 1.64 28.40
N GLN A 125 19.55 2.59 28.94
CA GLN A 125 20.59 2.34 29.94
C GLN A 125 20.05 2.27 31.39
N SER A 126 18.80 2.64 31.66
CA SER A 126 18.17 2.65 32.98
C SER A 126 16.62 2.49 32.97
N VAL A 127 16.16 1.27 33.29
CA VAL A 127 14.83 0.61 33.25
C VAL A 127 13.49 1.43 33.39
N GLU A 128 12.55 1.20 32.43
CA GLU A 128 11.05 1.12 32.50
C GLU A 128 10.06 2.23 32.00
N ALA A 129 9.09 1.81 31.16
CA ALA A 129 7.60 2.08 31.17
C ALA A 129 6.91 2.55 29.85
N ASN A 130 5.68 2.07 29.58
CA ASN A 130 4.83 2.35 28.38
C ASN A 130 3.31 2.19 28.68
N VAL A 131 2.42 3.10 28.23
CA VAL A 131 0.94 2.89 28.02
C VAL A 131 0.37 3.83 26.90
N ILE A 132 -0.74 3.40 26.28
CA ILE A 132 -1.30 3.61 24.91
C ILE A 132 -2.52 4.60 24.86
N HIS A 133 -3.02 5.01 23.68
CA HIS A 133 -4.45 5.14 23.15
C HIS A 133 -4.38 5.43 21.61
N GLN A 134 -5.26 5.02 20.66
CA GLN A 134 -6.73 5.27 20.53
C GLN A 134 -7.41 4.82 19.17
N MET A 135 -8.70 4.40 19.18
CA MET A 135 -9.85 4.53 18.19
C MET A 135 -9.86 4.05 16.68
N VAL A 136 -11.10 3.90 16.13
CA VAL A 136 -11.50 3.27 14.82
C VAL A 136 -12.35 4.21 13.91
N LYS A 137 -12.37 3.95 12.58
CA LYS A 137 -13.03 4.73 11.48
C LYS A 137 -13.95 3.91 10.56
N VAL A 138 -14.91 4.60 9.89
CA VAL A 138 -15.93 4.08 8.94
C VAL A 138 -15.70 4.60 7.50
N SER A 139 -16.18 3.90 6.46
CA SER A 139 -16.01 4.24 5.03
C SER A 139 -17.33 4.48 4.25
N PRO A 140 -17.32 5.36 3.21
CA PRO A 140 -18.50 5.77 2.42
C PRO A 140 -18.65 5.08 1.03
N PRO A 141 -19.86 5.13 0.42
CA PRO A 141 -20.15 4.57 -0.92
C PRO A 141 -19.65 5.45 -2.09
N VAL A 142 -19.49 4.85 -3.27
CA VAL A 142 -18.91 5.47 -4.47
C VAL A 142 -19.99 5.78 -5.53
N ASN A 143 -20.13 7.04 -5.92
CA ASN A 143 -21.01 7.49 -7.03
C ASN A 143 -20.20 7.78 -8.30
N PHE A 144 -20.61 7.22 -9.45
CA PHE A 144 -20.08 7.54 -10.77
C PHE A 144 -20.57 8.91 -11.27
N THR A 145 -20.04 9.97 -10.69
CA THR A 145 -20.13 11.31 -11.27
C THR A 145 -18.72 11.77 -11.60
N LEU A 146 -18.51 12.21 -12.83
CA LEU A 146 -17.34 12.99 -13.19
C LEU A 146 -17.54 14.37 -12.56
N PRO A 147 -16.57 14.93 -11.83
CA PRO A 147 -16.54 16.36 -11.66
C PRO A 147 -16.29 16.93 -13.06
N MET A 148 -17.35 17.33 -13.75
CA MET A 148 -17.22 18.34 -14.80
C MET A 148 -16.42 19.50 -14.19
N LEU A 149 -15.39 19.97 -14.88
CA LEU A 149 -14.75 21.23 -14.56
C LEU A 149 -15.87 22.26 -14.49
N LYS A 150 -16.27 22.63 -13.26
CA LYS A 150 -17.15 23.76 -13.08
C LYS A 150 -16.37 24.93 -13.63
N LEU A 151 -16.91 25.57 -14.67
CA LEU A 151 -16.46 26.88 -15.06
C LEU A 151 -16.38 27.72 -13.78
N ARG A 152 -15.26 28.41 -13.58
CA ARG A 152 -15.11 29.32 -12.44
C ARG A 152 -16.30 30.27 -12.51
N GLU A 153 -17.12 30.30 -11.45
CA GLU A 153 -18.37 31.07 -11.43
C GLU A 153 -18.12 32.58 -11.63
N SER A 154 -16.89 33.03 -11.34
CA SER A 154 -16.43 34.39 -11.60
C SER A 154 -15.05 34.38 -12.28
N PHE A 155 -15.00 34.83 -13.51
CA PHE A 155 -13.79 35.46 -14.02
C PHE A 155 -13.74 36.89 -13.47
N ASP A 156 -12.58 37.42 -13.13
CA ASP A 156 -12.48 38.81 -12.70
C ASP A 156 -12.90 39.70 -13.88
N ASN A 157 -14.11 40.28 -13.79
CA ASN A 157 -14.86 40.88 -14.91
C ASN A 157 -14.09 41.96 -15.67
N PHE A 158 -13.13 42.63 -15.03
CA PHE A 158 -12.38 43.74 -15.61
C PHE A 158 -11.61 43.35 -16.89
N MET A 159 -11.05 42.14 -16.95
CA MET A 159 -10.30 41.68 -18.12
C MET A 159 -11.20 41.12 -19.23
N ILE A 160 -12.32 40.49 -18.89
CA ILE A 160 -13.25 39.91 -19.88
C ILE A 160 -14.07 41.00 -20.57
N ASP A 161 -14.51 42.02 -19.85
CA ASP A 161 -15.26 43.14 -20.44
C ASP A 161 -14.42 43.91 -21.47
N ALA A 162 -13.10 44.02 -21.23
CA ALA A 162 -12.18 44.63 -22.17
C ALA A 162 -11.95 43.77 -23.43
N LEU A 163 -11.98 42.45 -23.31
CA LEU A 163 -11.82 41.50 -24.43
C LEU A 163 -13.13 41.29 -25.21
N CYS A 164 -14.26 41.60 -24.59
CA CYS A 164 -15.57 41.50 -25.20
C CYS A 164 -15.63 42.47 -26.40
N GLN A 165 -15.91 41.94 -27.58
CA GLN A 165 -15.87 42.66 -28.88
C GLN A 165 -14.47 42.92 -29.48
N MET A 166 -13.38 42.54 -28.82
CA MET A 166 -12.03 42.55 -29.44
C MET A 166 -11.74 41.28 -30.25
N ILE A 167 -12.50 40.21 -30.01
CA ILE A 167 -12.28 38.89 -30.58
C ILE A 167 -13.47 38.52 -31.46
N ASP A 168 -13.20 38.23 -32.73
CA ASP A 168 -14.17 37.68 -33.68
C ASP A 168 -14.32 36.17 -33.43
N LEU A 169 -15.41 35.77 -32.78
CA LEU A 169 -15.66 34.38 -32.39
C LEU A 169 -15.80 33.44 -33.60
N ASP A 170 -16.19 33.95 -34.78
CA ASP A 170 -16.28 33.14 -36.00
C ASP A 170 -14.90 32.70 -36.51
N LYS A 171 -13.84 33.36 -36.02
CA LYS A 171 -12.43 33.05 -36.35
C LYS A 171 -11.70 32.36 -35.19
N VAL A 172 -12.36 32.13 -34.06
CA VAL A 172 -11.75 31.42 -32.92
C VAL A 172 -12.00 29.93 -33.06
N ILE A 173 -10.92 29.16 -33.09
CA ILE A 173 -10.99 27.70 -33.08
C ILE A 173 -10.97 27.23 -31.63
N VAL A 174 -11.96 26.43 -31.25
CA VAL A 174 -12.08 25.82 -29.92
C VAL A 174 -12.04 24.30 -30.01
N ILE A 175 -11.44 23.66 -29.01
CA ILE A 175 -11.51 22.19 -28.86
C ILE A 175 -12.77 21.88 -28.05
N ALA A 176 -13.80 21.35 -28.73
CA ALA A 176 -15.08 21.01 -28.10
C ALA A 176 -15.08 19.64 -27.40
N GLY A 177 -14.08 18.80 -27.65
CA GLY A 177 -13.93 17.49 -27.02
C GLY A 177 -12.62 16.82 -27.41
N CYS A 178 -12.16 15.88 -26.58
CA CYS A 178 -10.98 15.06 -26.83
C CYS A 178 -11.26 13.63 -26.37
N THR A 179 -10.74 12.67 -27.13
CA THR A 179 -10.79 11.23 -26.85
C THR A 179 -9.49 10.62 -27.37
N GLU A 180 -9.03 9.58 -26.70
CA GLU A 180 -7.76 8.92 -26.97
C GLU A 180 -7.89 7.44 -26.59
N LEU A 181 -7.17 6.57 -27.31
CA LEU A 181 -7.06 5.16 -27.01
C LEU A 181 -5.58 4.78 -27.00
N GLU A 182 -5.03 4.62 -25.81
CA GLU A 182 -3.59 4.46 -25.56
C GLU A 182 -3.35 3.25 -24.66
N PRO A 183 -2.10 2.90 -24.32
CA PRO A 183 -1.80 1.77 -23.44
C PRO A 183 -2.46 1.84 -22.06
N PHE A 184 -2.92 3.02 -21.64
CA PHE A 184 -3.70 3.23 -20.42
C PHE A 184 -5.22 3.34 -20.64
N GLY A 185 -5.74 2.87 -21.78
CA GLY A 185 -7.15 2.89 -22.11
C GLY A 185 -7.61 4.25 -22.62
N SER A 186 -8.62 4.85 -21.97
CA SER A 186 -9.16 6.14 -22.37
C SER A 186 -8.36 7.31 -21.79
N LEU A 187 -8.56 8.51 -22.34
CA LEU A 187 -8.01 9.76 -21.79
C LEU A 187 -8.30 9.94 -20.28
N ARG A 188 -9.42 9.41 -19.77
CA ARG A 188 -9.77 9.52 -18.34
C ARG A 188 -8.87 8.66 -17.46
N THR A 189 -8.60 7.44 -17.89
CA THR A 189 -7.76 6.50 -17.14
C THR A 189 -6.30 6.90 -17.27
N GLN A 190 -5.88 7.34 -18.46
CA GLN A 190 -4.57 7.94 -18.68
C GLN A 190 -4.32 9.14 -17.77
N TRP A 191 -5.23 10.11 -17.72
CA TRP A 191 -5.10 11.27 -16.83
C TRP A 191 -4.97 10.90 -15.35
N GLN A 192 -5.66 9.85 -14.88
CA GLN A 192 -5.50 9.38 -13.49
C GLN A 192 -4.08 8.86 -13.23
N MET A 193 -3.53 8.10 -14.17
CA MET A 193 -2.17 7.60 -14.06
C MET A 193 -1.14 8.73 -14.16
N GLU A 194 -1.30 9.66 -15.10
CA GLU A 194 -0.37 10.79 -15.27
C GLU A 194 -0.41 11.78 -14.09
N ALA A 195 -1.61 12.12 -13.61
CA ALA A 195 -1.76 13.13 -12.57
C ALA A 195 -1.49 12.58 -11.15
N LYS A 196 -1.76 11.30 -10.89
CA LYS A 196 -1.72 10.72 -9.54
C LYS A 196 -0.87 9.46 -9.39
N GLY A 197 -0.47 8.82 -10.49
CA GLY A 197 0.25 7.54 -10.45
C GLY A 197 -0.60 6.36 -9.94
N GLU A 198 -1.90 6.54 -9.76
CA GLU A 198 -2.80 5.49 -9.27
C GLU A 198 -4.20 5.60 -9.89
N PHE A 199 -4.82 4.44 -10.14
CA PHE A 199 -6.21 4.39 -10.57
C PHE A 199 -7.14 4.47 -9.37
N SER A 200 -8.17 5.30 -9.52
CA SER A 200 -9.37 5.20 -8.68
C SER A 200 -10.10 3.88 -8.94
N ILE A 201 -10.97 3.47 -8.01
CA ILE A 201 -11.84 2.31 -8.20
C ILE A 201 -12.64 2.43 -9.51
N LYS A 202 -13.08 3.64 -9.87
CA LYS A 202 -13.78 3.92 -11.12
C LYS A 202 -12.88 3.68 -12.34
N GLY A 203 -11.63 4.16 -12.28
CA GLY A 203 -10.65 3.96 -13.35
C GLY A 203 -10.32 2.48 -13.55
N LEU A 204 -10.23 1.71 -12.47
CA LEU A 204 -10.02 0.26 -12.54
C LEU A 204 -11.22 -0.46 -13.16
N LEU A 205 -12.45 -0.06 -12.85
CA LEU A 205 -13.65 -0.66 -13.45
C LEU A 205 -13.74 -0.35 -14.95
N GLU A 206 -13.41 0.89 -15.34
CA GLU A 206 -13.35 1.29 -16.75
C GLU A 206 -12.29 0.48 -17.52
N LEU A 207 -11.08 0.37 -16.97
CA LEU A 207 -10.02 -0.47 -17.56
C LEU A 207 -10.39 -1.94 -17.59
N GLY A 208 -11.02 -2.47 -16.54
CA GLY A 208 -11.50 -3.85 -16.51
C GLY A 208 -12.51 -4.12 -17.61
N SER A 209 -13.37 -3.16 -17.95
CA SER A 209 -14.29 -3.27 -19.09
C SER A 209 -13.57 -3.18 -20.44
N ILE A 210 -12.60 -2.27 -20.60
CA ILE A 210 -11.83 -2.10 -21.85
C ILE A 210 -10.99 -3.35 -22.14
N THR A 211 -10.33 -3.89 -21.11
CA THR A 211 -9.51 -5.12 -21.20
C THR A 211 -10.34 -6.40 -21.30
N GLY A 212 -11.68 -6.29 -21.24
CA GLY A 212 -12.59 -7.42 -21.36
C GLY A 212 -12.65 -8.34 -20.14
N LEU A 213 -12.05 -7.94 -19.01
CA LEU A 213 -12.08 -8.65 -17.73
C LEU A 213 -13.40 -8.47 -16.98
N ILE A 214 -14.11 -7.36 -17.21
CA ILE A 214 -15.41 -7.06 -16.61
C ILE A 214 -16.45 -6.90 -17.72
N LYS A 215 -17.56 -7.63 -17.62
CA LYS A 215 -18.68 -7.57 -18.57
C LYS A 215 -19.96 -7.16 -17.88
N PHE A 216 -20.79 -6.42 -18.59
CA PHE A 216 -22.12 -6.11 -18.12
C PHE A 216 -23.07 -7.23 -18.53
N VAL A 217 -23.78 -7.82 -17.56
CA VAL A 217 -24.76 -8.87 -17.83
C VAL A 217 -26.12 -8.42 -17.32
N ASP A 218 -27.07 -8.40 -18.25
CA ASP A 218 -28.51 -8.23 -17.99
C ASP A 218 -29.23 -9.55 -18.32
N ARG A 219 -29.01 -10.55 -17.48
CA ARG A 219 -29.61 -11.90 -17.60
C ARG A 219 -29.86 -12.50 -16.23
N LYS A 220 -30.76 -13.48 -16.15
CA LYS A 220 -30.95 -14.28 -14.94
C LYS A 220 -29.73 -15.18 -14.70
N MET A 221 -29.10 -15.05 -13.52
CA MET A 221 -28.01 -15.93 -13.10
C MET A 221 -28.51 -17.36 -12.82
N LYS A 222 -27.57 -18.30 -12.70
CA LYS A 222 -27.81 -19.71 -12.33
C LYS A 222 -28.65 -19.90 -11.05
N ASN A 223 -28.64 -18.91 -10.14
CA ASN A 223 -29.41 -18.90 -8.88
C ASN A 223 -30.83 -18.29 -8.98
N GLY A 224 -31.35 -18.01 -10.18
CA GLY A 224 -32.74 -17.58 -10.40
C GLY A 224 -33.08 -16.13 -10.02
N LYS A 225 -32.18 -15.40 -9.35
CA LYS A 225 -32.31 -13.96 -9.11
C LYS A 225 -31.90 -13.16 -10.36
N GLN A 226 -32.72 -12.17 -10.73
CA GLN A 226 -32.43 -11.23 -11.80
C GLN A 226 -31.59 -10.09 -11.22
N TYR A 227 -30.41 -9.86 -11.79
CA TYR A 227 -29.54 -8.73 -11.46
C TYR A 227 -29.05 -8.08 -12.75
N VAL A 228 -28.87 -6.76 -12.68
CA VAL A 228 -28.25 -5.93 -13.72
C VAL A 228 -26.92 -5.46 -13.13
N GLU A 229 -25.89 -6.28 -13.25
CA GLU A 229 -24.62 -6.05 -12.56
C GLU A 229 -23.40 -6.29 -13.47
N GLN A 230 -22.28 -5.71 -13.06
CA GLN A 230 -20.98 -6.01 -13.63
C GLN A 230 -20.53 -7.38 -13.10
N VAL A 231 -20.09 -8.26 -14.00
CA VAL A 231 -19.58 -9.59 -13.67
C VAL A 231 -18.17 -9.76 -14.21
N ASP A 232 -17.42 -10.65 -13.58
CA ASP A 232 -16.11 -11.07 -14.08
C ASP A 232 -16.28 -11.93 -15.34
N ALA A 233 -15.47 -11.66 -16.35
CA ALA A 233 -15.62 -12.25 -17.68
C ALA A 233 -15.25 -13.75 -17.75
N LYS A 234 -14.49 -14.27 -16.78
CA LYS A 234 -14.08 -15.69 -16.72
C LYS A 234 -15.00 -16.51 -15.83
N THR A 235 -15.36 -15.96 -14.68
CA THR A 235 -16.11 -16.67 -13.62
C THR A 235 -17.62 -16.42 -13.68
N GLU A 236 -18.05 -15.36 -14.35
CA GLU A 236 -19.44 -14.85 -14.35
C GLU A 236 -19.94 -14.43 -12.96
N ASP A 237 -19.05 -14.31 -11.97
CA ASP A 237 -19.38 -13.89 -10.61
C ASP A 237 -19.62 -12.36 -10.54
N PRO A 238 -20.54 -11.87 -9.69
CA PRO A 238 -20.77 -10.43 -9.52
C PRO A 238 -19.53 -9.68 -9.01
N VAL A 239 -19.23 -8.54 -9.62
CA VAL A 239 -18.14 -7.63 -9.21
C VAL A 239 -18.71 -6.46 -8.42
N TYR A 240 -18.48 -6.45 -7.11
CA TYR A 240 -18.87 -5.34 -6.24
C TYR A 240 -17.76 -4.28 -6.15
N HIS A 241 -18.12 -2.99 -6.11
CA HIS A 241 -17.15 -1.88 -6.13
C HIS A 241 -16.10 -1.90 -5.00
N TYR A 242 -16.48 -2.36 -3.80
CA TYR A 242 -15.54 -2.53 -2.67
C TYR A 242 -14.71 -3.81 -2.77
N GLN A 243 -15.08 -4.71 -3.68
CA GLN A 243 -14.43 -5.99 -3.95
C GLN A 243 -13.67 -6.02 -5.28
N VAL A 244 -13.35 -4.88 -5.89
CA VAL A 244 -12.29 -4.88 -6.92
C VAL A 244 -11.02 -5.30 -6.18
N LYS A 245 -10.75 -6.61 -6.19
CA LYS A 245 -9.76 -7.20 -5.28
C LYS A 245 -8.40 -6.69 -5.73
N PRO A 246 -7.42 -6.62 -4.81
CA PRO A 246 -6.03 -6.39 -5.18
C PRO A 246 -5.54 -7.33 -6.31
N LYS A 247 -6.13 -8.53 -6.42
CA LYS A 247 -5.86 -9.51 -7.48
C LYS A 247 -6.35 -9.06 -8.86
N ASP A 248 -7.55 -8.51 -8.96
CA ASP A 248 -8.12 -8.05 -10.24
C ASP A 248 -7.38 -6.79 -10.72
N LYS A 249 -7.04 -5.90 -9.78
CA LYS A 249 -6.16 -4.76 -10.03
C LYS A 249 -4.80 -5.20 -10.58
N ALA A 250 -4.18 -6.21 -9.98
CA ALA A 250 -2.87 -6.70 -10.44
C ALA A 250 -2.95 -7.28 -11.87
N GLN A 251 -4.03 -7.99 -12.20
CA GLN A 251 -4.23 -8.51 -13.57
C GLN A 251 -4.47 -7.38 -14.57
N ILE A 252 -5.30 -6.39 -14.25
CA ILE A 252 -5.53 -5.23 -15.12
C ILE A 252 -4.20 -4.51 -15.38
N LEU A 253 -3.42 -4.25 -14.32
CA LEU A 253 -2.15 -3.53 -14.42
C LEU A 253 -1.06 -4.30 -15.16
N ALA A 254 -1.09 -5.64 -15.14
CA ALA A 254 -0.11 -6.46 -15.85
C ALA A 254 -0.15 -6.27 -17.38
N HIS A 255 -1.31 -5.90 -17.91
CA HIS A 255 -1.57 -5.74 -19.35
C HIS A 255 -1.95 -4.29 -19.71
N THR A 256 -1.51 -3.31 -18.92
CA THR A 256 -1.81 -1.88 -19.12
C THR A 256 -0.52 -1.06 -18.96
N GLY A 257 -0.30 -0.06 -19.83
CA GLY A 257 0.86 0.85 -19.76
C GLY A 257 2.06 0.40 -20.60
N VAL A 258 3.26 0.40 -20.02
CA VAL A 258 4.47 -0.11 -20.70
C VAL A 258 4.79 -1.47 -20.12
N TRP A 259 4.72 -2.52 -20.95
CA TRP A 259 5.03 -3.89 -20.57
C TRP A 259 5.82 -4.62 -21.65
N LEU A 260 6.24 -5.85 -21.34
CA LEU A 260 6.91 -6.71 -22.32
C LEU A 260 5.92 -7.10 -23.43
N ILE A 261 6.35 -6.98 -24.68
CA ILE A 261 5.53 -7.30 -25.85
C ILE A 261 5.01 -8.73 -25.75
N GLU A 262 3.68 -8.87 -25.84
CA GLU A 262 2.99 -10.16 -25.94
C GLU A 262 2.96 -10.60 -27.41
N PRO A 263 3.57 -11.75 -27.77
CA PRO A 263 3.62 -12.22 -29.15
C PRO A 263 2.23 -12.38 -29.79
N GLU A 264 1.21 -12.74 -29.01
CA GLU A 264 -0.17 -12.94 -29.44
C GLU A 264 -0.84 -11.63 -29.91
N MET A 265 -0.36 -10.47 -29.47
CA MET A 265 -0.89 -9.17 -29.90
C MET A 265 -0.28 -8.69 -31.23
N LEU A 266 0.84 -9.27 -31.65
CA LEU A 266 1.51 -8.91 -32.91
C LEU A 266 1.11 -9.80 -34.09
N SER A 267 0.46 -10.93 -33.83
CA SER A 267 -0.15 -11.72 -34.91
C SER A 267 -1.37 -10.97 -35.45
N LEU A 268 -1.23 -10.37 -36.63
CA LEU A 268 -2.37 -9.89 -37.42
C LEU A 268 -3.31 -11.08 -37.72
N PRO A 269 -4.64 -10.88 -37.69
CA PRO A 269 -5.60 -11.89 -38.13
C PRO A 269 -5.43 -12.25 -39.61
#